data_AF-A0A081P430-F1
#
_entry.id   AF-A0A081P430-F1
#
_cell.length_a   1.000
_cell.length_b   1.000
_cell.length_c   1.000
_cell.angle_alpha   90.00
_cell.angle_beta   90.00
_cell.angle_gamma   90.00
#
_symmetry.space_group_name_H-M   'P 1'
#
loop_
_entity.id
_entity.type
_entity.pdbx_description
1 polymer ?
#
loop_
_entity_poly.entity_id
_entity_poly.type
_entity_poly.pdbx_seq_one_letter_code
_entity_poly.pdbx_strand_id
1 'polypeptide(L)'
;MHIFQDTMVKSGTTFSLSGRLRISELMNAKASVFVYFYDAAYNLLGSENIAEYKANTDYTSLVGSFTTPAGTTQARVHIRLDALAKGGGGTLHADSFAIKKESAANLLINGGYEESTGIIGVADNWNAYADPGINPAYQVVTWPVSAGQRAQKLAASNIPSGGLHIFQDTMVKSGTTYSLSGRLRINDLMNAKASVFVYFYDAAYNLLGSENIAEYKANMDYTSLIGSFKTPAGTTQARVHIRLDALAKGGGGTLYVDEVSMID
;
A
#
# COMPACT_ATOMS: atom_id res chain seq x y z
N MET A 1 -24.44 1.85 29.90
CA MET A 1 -23.16 1.18 30.26
C MET A 1 -22.26 1.17 29.05
N HIS A 2 -20.95 1.27 29.20
CA HIS A 2 -20.02 1.10 28.09
C HIS A 2 -18.72 0.45 28.53
N ILE A 3 -18.09 -0.28 27.61
CA ILE A 3 -16.69 -0.66 27.66
C ILE A 3 -15.97 0.07 26.52
N PHE A 4 -14.70 0.40 26.72
CA PHE A 4 -13.92 1.06 25.68
C PHE A 4 -12.48 0.56 25.65
N GLN A 5 -11.86 0.71 24.48
CA GLN A 5 -10.43 0.47 24.29
C GLN A 5 -9.84 1.58 23.41
N ASP A 6 -8.68 2.10 23.84
CA ASP A 6 -7.87 3.04 23.07
C ASP A 6 -6.86 2.30 22.20
N THR A 7 -6.62 2.82 21.01
CA THR A 7 -5.53 2.40 20.14
C THR A 7 -4.85 3.59 19.49
N MET A 8 -3.53 3.50 19.32
CA MET A 8 -2.76 4.51 18.60
C MET A 8 -3.00 4.34 17.10
N VAL A 9 -3.30 5.44 16.42
CA VAL A 9 -3.58 5.49 14.98
C VAL A 9 -2.86 6.64 14.31
N LYS A 10 -2.74 6.60 12.99
CA LYS A 10 -2.33 7.76 12.19
C LYS A 10 -3.56 8.44 11.61
N SER A 11 -3.52 9.77 11.45
CA SER A 11 -4.55 10.54 10.76
C SER A 11 -4.65 10.14 9.28
N GLY A 12 -5.85 10.22 8.70
CA GLY A 12 -6.10 9.91 7.29
C GLY A 12 -5.94 8.42 6.93
N THR A 13 -5.88 7.54 7.93
CA THR A 13 -5.70 6.10 7.72
C THR A 13 -7.02 5.37 7.90
N THR A 14 -7.32 4.45 6.99
CA THR A 14 -8.48 3.56 7.09
C THR A 14 -8.15 2.32 7.92
N PHE A 15 -9.06 1.94 8.80
CA PHE A 15 -8.99 0.76 9.63
C PHE A 15 -10.26 -0.06 9.48
N SER A 16 -10.11 -1.38 9.52
CA SER A 16 -11.23 -2.30 9.71
C SER A 16 -11.43 -2.54 11.20
N LEU A 17 -12.70 -2.59 11.60
CA LEU A 17 -13.15 -3.02 12.91
C LEU A 17 -13.95 -4.30 12.72
N SER A 18 -13.48 -5.38 13.34
CA SER A 18 -14.17 -6.66 13.36
C SER A 18 -14.39 -7.13 14.79
N GLY A 19 -15.46 -7.89 15.04
CA GLY A 19 -15.71 -8.51 16.34
C GLY A 19 -16.99 -9.34 16.31
N ARG A 20 -17.39 -9.86 17.47
CA ARG A 20 -18.68 -10.53 17.65
C ARG A 20 -19.45 -9.95 18.81
N LEU A 21 -20.76 -9.81 18.63
CA LEU A 21 -21.67 -9.30 19.65
C LEU A 21 -22.82 -10.27 19.87
N ARG A 22 -23.21 -10.46 21.13
CA ARG A 22 -24.48 -11.07 21.53
C ARG A 22 -25.23 -10.10 22.42
N ILE A 23 -26.52 -9.94 22.16
CA ILE A 23 -27.42 -9.03 22.89
C ILE A 23 -28.62 -9.84 23.36
N SER A 24 -28.87 -9.81 24.66
CA SER A 24 -30.03 -10.48 25.27
C SER A 24 -30.75 -9.54 26.23
N GLU A 25 -32.03 -9.84 26.48
CA GLU A 25 -32.86 -9.09 27.45
C GLU A 25 -32.95 -7.58 27.14
N LEU A 26 -32.76 -7.20 25.88
CA LEU A 26 -32.81 -5.81 25.46
C LEU A 26 -34.25 -5.29 25.58
N MET A 27 -34.44 -4.29 26.43
CA MET A 27 -35.73 -3.67 26.69
C MET A 27 -35.55 -2.16 26.76
N ASN A 28 -36.33 -1.41 25.98
CA ASN A 28 -36.29 0.07 25.97
C ASN A 28 -34.86 0.64 25.90
N ALA A 29 -33.98 -0.04 25.17
CA ALA A 29 -32.55 0.24 25.08
C ALA A 29 -32.04 -0.12 23.69
N LYS A 30 -30.81 0.31 23.39
CA LYS A 30 -30.06 -0.07 22.20
C LYS A 30 -28.62 -0.44 22.56
N ALA A 31 -28.02 -1.33 21.79
CA ALA A 31 -26.58 -1.50 21.79
C ALA A 31 -25.96 -0.74 20.61
N SER A 32 -24.76 -0.21 20.78
CA SER A 32 -24.05 0.49 19.69
C SER A 32 -22.55 0.29 19.77
N VAL A 33 -21.90 0.35 18.61
CA VAL A 33 -20.44 0.41 18.50
C VAL A 33 -20.05 1.73 17.85
N PHE A 34 -19.28 2.53 18.59
CA PHE A 34 -18.79 3.83 18.13
C PHE A 34 -17.27 3.85 18.12
N VAL A 35 -16.70 4.63 17.21
CA VAL A 35 -15.28 5.00 17.22
C VAL A 35 -15.21 6.50 17.46
N TYR A 36 -14.43 6.93 18.45
CA TYR A 36 -14.16 8.33 18.73
C TYR A 36 -12.70 8.64 18.39
N PHE A 37 -12.46 9.81 17.81
CA PHE A 37 -11.14 10.22 17.34
C PHE A 37 -10.60 11.34 18.21
N TYR A 38 -9.36 11.21 18.66
CA TYR A 38 -8.71 12.19 19.54
C TYR A 38 -7.37 12.65 18.97
N ASP A 39 -7.03 13.92 19.22
CA ASP A 39 -5.70 14.45 19.00
C ASP A 39 -4.72 14.02 20.10
N ALA A 40 -3.45 14.47 19.99
CA ALA A 40 -2.40 14.13 20.95
C ALA A 40 -2.64 14.68 22.36
N ALA A 41 -3.50 15.69 22.49
CA ALA A 41 -3.88 16.31 23.77
C ALA A 41 -5.20 15.73 24.31
N TYR A 42 -5.73 14.64 23.71
CA TYR A 42 -7.00 14.02 24.04
C TYR A 42 -8.23 14.90 23.79
N ASN A 43 -8.14 15.90 22.91
CA ASN A 43 -9.33 16.63 22.47
C ASN A 43 -10.10 15.78 21.45
N LEU A 44 -11.42 15.74 21.59
CA LEU A 44 -12.29 15.01 20.66
C LEU A 44 -12.34 15.72 19.31
N LEU A 45 -11.91 15.02 18.26
CA LEU A 45 -11.93 15.51 16.87
C LEU A 45 -13.20 15.09 16.12
N GLY A 46 -13.84 14.00 16.54
CA GLY A 46 -15.05 13.49 15.91
C GLY A 46 -15.40 12.07 16.36
N SER A 47 -16.47 11.53 15.79
CA SER A 47 -16.91 10.16 16.08
C SER A 47 -17.64 9.54 14.91
N GLU A 48 -17.63 8.22 14.83
CA GLU A 48 -18.33 7.42 13.82
C GLU A 48 -19.16 6.32 14.50
N ASN A 49 -20.40 6.13 14.04
CA ASN A 49 -21.25 5.03 14.48
C ASN A 49 -21.08 3.85 13.52
N ILE A 50 -20.48 2.77 14.00
CA ILE A 50 -20.17 1.59 13.18
C ILE A 50 -21.39 0.66 13.10
N ALA A 51 -22.10 0.49 14.20
CA ALA A 51 -23.27 -0.37 14.27
C ALA A 51 -24.22 0.03 15.38
N GLU A 52 -25.51 -0.18 15.16
CA GLU A 52 -26.57 0.00 16.14
C GLU A 52 -27.55 -1.18 16.10
N TYR A 53 -27.93 -1.68 17.28
CA TYR A 53 -28.84 -2.80 17.44
C TYR A 53 -29.98 -2.42 18.38
N LYS A 54 -31.22 -2.64 17.94
CA LYS A 54 -32.46 -2.39 18.70
C LYS A 54 -33.26 -3.66 19.02
N ALA A 55 -32.65 -4.82 18.80
CA ALA A 55 -33.24 -6.13 19.07
C ALA A 55 -32.18 -7.08 19.65
N ASN A 56 -32.64 -8.15 20.30
CA ASN A 56 -31.78 -9.24 20.74
C ASN A 56 -31.12 -9.92 19.53
N THR A 57 -29.91 -10.42 19.73
CA THR A 57 -29.16 -11.17 18.71
C THR A 57 -28.29 -12.21 19.41
N ASP A 58 -28.21 -13.41 18.85
CA ASP A 58 -27.12 -14.33 19.19
C ASP A 58 -25.79 -13.80 18.67
N TYR A 59 -24.68 -14.50 18.94
CA TYR A 59 -23.36 -14.05 18.53
C TYR A 59 -23.27 -13.82 17.01
N THR A 60 -23.38 -12.56 16.61
CA THR A 60 -23.30 -12.09 15.23
C THR A 60 -21.98 -11.40 14.99
N SER A 61 -21.44 -11.54 13.78
CA SER A 61 -20.20 -10.87 13.39
C SER A 61 -20.49 -9.40 13.08
N LEU A 62 -19.71 -8.52 13.69
CA LEU A 62 -19.60 -7.12 13.30
C LEU A 62 -18.38 -6.97 12.40
N VAL A 63 -18.59 -6.37 11.24
CA VAL A 63 -17.53 -5.94 10.32
C VAL A 63 -17.88 -4.54 9.88
N GLY A 64 -16.97 -3.61 10.09
CA GLY A 64 -17.08 -2.25 9.60
C GLY A 64 -15.69 -1.67 9.34
N SER A 65 -15.65 -0.46 8.81
CA SER A 65 -14.42 0.29 8.64
C SER A 65 -14.63 1.73 9.07
N PHE A 66 -13.53 2.43 9.37
CA PHE A 66 -13.53 3.85 9.69
C PHE A 66 -12.24 4.49 9.17
N THR A 67 -12.31 5.77 8.80
CA THR A 67 -11.13 6.56 8.38
C THR A 67 -10.87 7.65 9.41
N THR A 68 -9.65 7.74 9.92
CA THR A 68 -9.31 8.72 10.95
C THR A 68 -9.27 10.15 10.37
N PRO A 69 -9.92 11.14 11.02
CA PRO A 69 -9.81 12.55 10.64
C PRO A 69 -8.38 13.10 10.72
N ALA A 70 -8.15 14.25 10.08
CA ALA A 70 -6.88 14.99 10.20
C ALA A 70 -6.57 15.32 11.67
N GLY A 71 -5.30 15.20 12.07
CA GLY A 71 -4.86 15.45 13.45
C GLY A 71 -5.09 14.32 14.45
N THR A 72 -5.76 13.24 14.05
CA THR A 72 -6.02 12.08 14.92
C THR A 72 -4.73 11.34 15.25
N THR A 73 -4.49 11.10 16.54
CA THR A 73 -3.40 10.23 17.03
C THR A 73 -3.92 9.02 17.81
N GLN A 74 -5.17 9.07 18.26
CA GLN A 74 -5.83 7.97 18.97
C GLN A 74 -7.26 7.76 18.50
N ALA A 75 -7.65 6.49 18.43
CA ALA A 75 -9.03 6.08 18.24
C ALA A 75 -9.49 5.28 19.47
N ARG A 76 -10.69 5.60 19.97
CA ARG A 76 -11.34 4.89 21.07
C ARG A 76 -12.56 4.16 20.56
N VAL A 77 -12.56 2.83 20.63
CA VAL A 77 -13.74 2.03 20.31
C VAL A 77 -14.59 1.91 21.57
N HIS A 78 -15.84 2.35 21.49
CA HIS A 78 -16.86 2.14 22.50
C HIS A 78 -17.82 1.05 22.06
N ILE A 79 -18.07 0.10 22.96
CA ILE A 79 -19.17 -0.85 22.84
C ILE A 79 -20.12 -0.52 24.00
N ARG A 80 -21.34 -0.09 23.67
CA ARG A 80 -22.22 0.55 24.66
C ARG A 80 -23.65 0.04 24.59
N LEU A 81 -24.32 0.15 25.73
CA LEU A 81 -25.73 -0.08 25.92
C LEU A 81 -26.37 1.21 26.46
N ASP A 82 -27.26 1.80 25.67
CA ASP A 82 -27.93 3.07 25.96
C ASP A 82 -29.43 2.83 26.20
N ALA A 83 -29.97 3.38 27.29
CA ALA A 83 -31.41 3.39 27.51
C ALA A 83 -32.09 4.38 26.54
N LEU A 84 -33.19 3.96 25.93
CA LEU A 84 -34.05 4.79 25.08
C LEU A 84 -35.25 5.36 25.86
N ALA A 85 -35.62 4.72 26.97
CA ALA A 85 -36.65 5.21 27.88
C ALA A 85 -36.35 4.78 29.32
N LYS A 86 -37.14 5.31 30.28
CA LYS A 86 -37.04 4.93 31.70
C LYS A 86 -37.22 3.42 31.85
N GLY A 87 -36.32 2.78 32.61
CA GLY A 87 -36.29 1.33 32.79
C GLY A 87 -35.63 0.57 31.64
N GLY A 88 -34.93 1.25 30.73
CA GLY A 88 -34.16 0.61 29.67
C GLY A 88 -32.99 -0.21 30.19
N GLY A 89 -32.79 -1.40 29.63
CA GLY A 89 -31.75 -2.34 30.04
C GLY A 89 -31.51 -3.45 29.02
N GLY A 90 -30.57 -4.33 29.35
CA GLY A 90 -30.18 -5.46 28.54
C GLY A 90 -28.78 -5.96 28.90
N THR A 91 -28.40 -7.09 28.32
CA THR A 91 -27.12 -7.75 28.50
C THR A 91 -26.38 -7.75 27.16
N LEU A 92 -25.11 -7.33 27.19
CA LEU A 92 -24.25 -7.20 26.02
C LEU A 92 -22.96 -8.00 26.24
N HIS A 93 -22.69 -8.94 25.35
CA HIS A 93 -21.41 -9.66 25.28
C HIS A 93 -20.64 -9.20 24.04
N ALA A 94 -19.36 -8.90 24.23
CA ALA A 94 -18.43 -8.55 23.18
C ALA A 94 -17.27 -9.55 23.19
N ASP A 95 -16.94 -10.08 22.02
CA ASP A 95 -15.89 -11.09 21.85
C ASP A 95 -15.06 -10.78 20.60
N SER A 96 -13.77 -11.08 20.67
CA SER A 96 -12.84 -11.10 19.54
C SER A 96 -12.79 -9.79 18.73
N PHE A 97 -12.95 -8.65 19.41
CA PHE A 97 -12.82 -7.34 18.78
C PHE A 97 -11.37 -7.08 18.37
N ALA A 98 -11.19 -6.67 17.11
CA ALA A 98 -9.91 -6.33 16.53
C ALA A 98 -10.05 -5.11 15.64
N ILE A 99 -9.09 -4.20 15.78
CA ILE A 99 -8.85 -3.11 14.84
C ILE A 99 -7.64 -3.51 14.02
N LYS A 100 -7.77 -3.50 12.69
CA LYS A 100 -6.65 -3.74 11.79
C LYS A 100 -6.53 -2.54 10.88
N LYS A 101 -5.32 -1.98 10.80
CA LYS A 101 -5.00 -1.02 9.73
C LYS A 101 -5.31 -1.72 8.42
N GLU A 102 -6.20 -1.14 7.61
CA GLU A 102 -6.33 -1.63 6.25
C GLU A 102 -5.03 -1.28 5.55
N SER A 103 -4.38 -2.29 4.95
CA SER A 103 -3.24 -2.04 4.08
C SER A 103 -3.73 -1.06 3.03
N ALA A 104 -3.14 0.14 3.01
CA ALA A 104 -3.38 1.11 1.97
C ALA A 104 -3.28 0.38 0.63
N ALA A 105 -4.29 0.57 -0.22
CA ALA A 105 -4.33 -0.11 -1.51
C ALA A 105 -3.04 0.21 -2.26
N ASN A 106 -2.36 -0.83 -2.77
CA ASN A 106 -1.19 -0.63 -3.60
C ASN A 106 -1.62 0.22 -4.80
N LEU A 107 -0.96 1.37 -4.97
CA LEU A 107 -1.20 2.27 -6.09
C LEU A 107 -0.66 1.73 -7.41
N LEU A 108 0.19 0.71 -7.35
CA LEU A 108 0.68 -0.03 -8.51
C LEU A 108 -0.19 -1.27 -8.73
N ILE A 109 -0.62 -1.45 -9.97
CA ILE A 109 -1.37 -2.60 -10.44
C ILE A 109 -0.38 -3.69 -10.84
N ASN A 110 -0.69 -4.94 -10.46
CA ASN A 110 0.11 -6.11 -10.82
C ASN A 110 1.60 -5.97 -10.42
N GLY A 111 1.85 -5.42 -9.23
CA GLY A 111 3.20 -5.28 -8.69
C GLY A 111 3.89 -6.60 -8.32
N GLY A 112 3.11 -7.68 -8.17
CA GLY A 112 3.61 -9.05 -8.05
C GLY A 112 3.74 -9.78 -9.39
N TYR A 113 3.45 -9.13 -10.53
CA TYR A 113 3.67 -9.67 -11.88
C TYR A 113 2.96 -11.00 -12.21
N GLU A 114 1.87 -11.31 -11.51
CA GLU A 114 1.12 -12.55 -11.68
C GLU A 114 0.28 -12.55 -12.97
N GLU A 115 -0.18 -11.39 -13.41
CA GLU A 115 -0.91 -11.23 -14.66
C GLU A 115 0.04 -10.94 -15.84
N SER A 116 -0.03 -11.77 -16.87
CA SER A 116 0.81 -11.65 -18.08
C SER A 116 0.08 -12.26 -19.26
N THR A 117 -0.73 -11.45 -19.93
CA THR A 117 -1.47 -11.83 -21.14
C THR A 117 -0.78 -11.33 -22.41
N GLY A 118 0.14 -10.37 -22.28
CA GLY A 118 0.93 -9.83 -23.38
C GLY A 118 1.98 -10.78 -23.96
N ILE A 119 2.42 -10.50 -25.19
CA ILE A 119 3.44 -11.30 -25.91
C ILE A 119 4.85 -10.71 -25.87
N ILE A 120 5.02 -9.52 -25.28
CA ILE A 120 6.30 -8.77 -25.27
C ILE A 120 7.17 -9.07 -24.04
N GLY A 121 6.77 -10.04 -23.21
CA GLY A 121 7.51 -10.47 -22.03
C GLY A 121 7.48 -9.46 -20.86
N VAL A 122 6.53 -8.52 -20.88
CA VAL A 122 6.29 -7.55 -19.81
C VAL A 122 4.93 -7.85 -19.20
N ALA A 123 4.86 -7.88 -17.87
CA ALA A 123 3.62 -8.15 -17.15
C ALA A 123 2.55 -7.08 -17.43
N ASP A 124 1.28 -7.46 -17.29
CA ASP A 124 0.16 -6.58 -17.61
C ASP A 124 0.18 -5.32 -16.71
N ASN A 125 -0.19 -4.18 -17.28
CA ASN A 125 -0.16 -2.83 -16.67
C ASN A 125 1.24 -2.22 -16.45
N TRP A 126 2.30 -2.92 -16.84
CA TRP A 126 3.64 -2.34 -16.93
C TRP A 126 3.99 -2.00 -18.37
N ASN A 127 4.71 -0.90 -18.53
CA ASN A 127 5.30 -0.50 -19.80
C ASN A 127 6.79 -0.81 -19.77
N ALA A 128 7.41 -0.92 -20.94
CA ALA A 128 8.85 -1.12 -21.06
C ALA A 128 9.46 -0.20 -22.11
N TYR A 129 10.72 0.16 -21.90
CA TYR A 129 11.51 0.97 -22.82
C TYR A 129 12.98 0.60 -22.73
N ALA A 130 13.66 0.57 -23.88
CA ALA A 130 15.11 0.44 -23.95
C ALA A 130 15.67 1.53 -24.85
N ASP A 131 16.80 2.11 -24.43
CA ASP A 131 17.51 3.10 -25.22
C ASP A 131 17.97 2.51 -26.58
N PRO A 132 18.14 3.35 -27.62
CA PRO A 132 18.55 2.90 -28.95
C PRO A 132 19.83 2.05 -28.94
N GLY A 133 19.81 0.95 -29.68
CA GLY A 133 20.95 0.03 -29.81
C GLY A 133 21.06 -1.02 -28.69
N ILE A 134 20.13 -1.04 -27.73
CA ILE A 134 20.01 -2.11 -26.75
C ILE A 134 19.07 -3.19 -27.29
N ASN A 135 19.44 -4.47 -27.12
CA ASN A 135 18.56 -5.61 -27.36
C ASN A 135 18.05 -6.17 -26.02
N PRO A 136 16.92 -5.67 -25.49
CA PRO A 136 16.43 -6.08 -24.19
C PRO A 136 15.77 -7.47 -24.25
N ALA A 137 15.96 -8.25 -23.18
CA ALA A 137 15.24 -9.47 -22.93
C ALA A 137 14.29 -9.27 -21.73
N TYR A 138 13.06 -8.84 -22.01
CA TYR A 138 11.98 -8.79 -21.04
C TYR A 138 11.27 -10.14 -20.98
N GLN A 139 11.07 -10.68 -19.78
CA GLN A 139 10.32 -11.92 -19.58
C GLN A 139 9.57 -11.87 -18.24
N VAL A 140 8.31 -12.31 -18.23
CA VAL A 140 7.67 -12.74 -16.98
C VAL A 140 8.06 -14.20 -16.75
N VAL A 141 8.76 -14.47 -15.66
CA VAL A 141 9.37 -15.78 -15.39
C VAL A 141 8.68 -16.45 -14.20
N THR A 142 8.74 -17.78 -14.16
CA THR A 142 8.28 -18.58 -13.00
C THR A 142 9.43 -19.01 -12.09
N TRP A 143 10.67 -18.68 -12.46
CA TRP A 143 11.86 -18.83 -11.64
C TRP A 143 13.00 -17.94 -12.15
N PRO A 144 13.77 -17.28 -11.27
CA PRO A 144 13.57 -17.15 -9.82
C PRO A 144 12.41 -16.18 -9.48
N VAL A 145 11.66 -16.48 -8.42
CA VAL A 145 10.51 -15.69 -7.91
C VAL A 145 10.69 -15.46 -6.40
N SER A 146 10.30 -14.29 -5.88
CA SER A 146 10.36 -13.98 -4.45
C SER A 146 9.09 -14.44 -3.74
N ALA A 147 7.93 -14.18 -4.32
CA ALA A 147 6.63 -14.61 -3.83
C ALA A 147 5.66 -14.89 -4.97
N GLY A 148 4.59 -15.62 -4.70
CA GLY A 148 3.64 -15.99 -5.76
C GLY A 148 4.24 -17.00 -6.74
N GLN A 149 3.87 -16.87 -8.02
CA GLN A 149 4.28 -17.79 -9.08
C GLN A 149 5.13 -17.11 -10.15
N ARG A 150 5.19 -15.77 -10.18
CA ARG A 150 5.82 -15.03 -11.27
C ARG A 150 6.64 -13.85 -10.77
N ALA A 151 7.63 -13.46 -11.57
CA ALA A 151 8.41 -12.25 -11.38
C ALA A 151 8.77 -11.65 -12.74
N GLN A 152 9.05 -10.34 -12.78
CA GLN A 152 9.50 -9.69 -14.01
C GLN A 152 11.02 -9.71 -14.12
N LYS A 153 11.53 -10.18 -15.25
CA LYS A 153 12.94 -10.17 -15.63
C LYS A 153 13.20 -9.06 -16.66
N LEU A 154 14.30 -8.34 -16.47
CA LEU A 154 14.92 -7.43 -17.42
C LEU A 154 16.37 -7.88 -17.61
N ALA A 155 16.79 -8.16 -18.83
CA ALA A 155 18.19 -8.49 -19.10
C ALA A 155 18.69 -7.82 -20.37
N ALA A 156 19.97 -7.45 -20.38
CA ALA A 156 20.67 -7.03 -21.58
C ALA A 156 22.17 -7.23 -21.41
N SER A 157 22.87 -7.38 -22.52
CA SER A 157 24.33 -7.42 -22.61
C SER A 157 24.82 -6.42 -23.65
N ASN A 158 26.10 -6.04 -23.55
CA ASN A 158 26.74 -5.12 -24.47
C ASN A 158 26.00 -3.78 -24.65
N ILE A 159 25.38 -3.26 -23.58
CA ILE A 159 24.69 -1.97 -23.59
C ILE A 159 25.68 -0.87 -24.01
N PRO A 160 25.42 -0.14 -25.12
CA PRO A 160 26.35 0.87 -25.62
C PRO A 160 26.40 2.12 -24.75
N SER A 161 25.23 2.57 -24.28
CA SER A 161 25.00 3.71 -23.39
C SER A 161 23.56 3.67 -22.88
N GLY A 162 23.27 4.31 -21.74
CA GLY A 162 21.91 4.37 -21.19
C GLY A 162 21.49 3.04 -20.57
N GLY A 163 20.25 2.62 -20.78
CA GLY A 163 19.71 1.41 -20.18
C GLY A 163 18.36 0.97 -20.71
N LEU A 164 17.80 -0.01 -20.00
CA LEU A 164 16.46 -0.55 -20.23
C LEU A 164 15.67 -0.52 -18.92
N HIS A 165 14.35 -0.41 -19.02
CA HIS A 165 13.50 -0.29 -17.85
C HIS A 165 12.06 -0.70 -18.10
N ILE A 166 11.39 -1.08 -17.01
CA ILE A 166 9.95 -1.11 -16.93
C ILE A 166 9.46 0.07 -16.11
N PHE A 167 8.23 0.51 -16.37
CA PHE A 167 7.61 1.58 -15.61
C PHE A 167 6.09 1.47 -15.53
N GLN A 168 5.53 2.08 -14.50
CA GLN A 168 4.09 2.26 -14.34
C GLN A 168 3.79 3.68 -13.84
N ASP A 169 2.78 4.29 -14.44
CA ASP A 169 2.20 5.56 -14.00
C ASP A 169 1.12 5.30 -12.96
N THR A 170 1.07 6.13 -11.92
CA THR A 170 -0.01 6.11 -10.93
C THR A 170 -0.38 7.50 -10.46
N MET A 171 -1.63 7.66 -10.04
CA MET A 171 -2.15 8.92 -9.54
C MET A 171 -1.68 9.15 -8.10
N VAL A 172 -1.22 10.36 -7.81
CA VAL A 172 -0.72 10.75 -6.48
C VAL A 172 -1.23 12.13 -6.09
N LYS A 173 -1.19 12.42 -4.79
CA LYS A 173 -1.50 13.73 -4.22
C LYS A 173 -0.22 14.55 -4.11
N SER A 174 -0.32 15.85 -4.36
CA SER A 174 0.78 16.79 -4.20
C SER A 174 1.14 16.98 -2.71
N GLY A 175 2.44 17.09 -2.42
CA GLY A 175 2.94 17.30 -1.05
C GLY A 175 2.77 16.10 -0.12
N THR A 176 2.38 14.93 -0.64
CA THR A 176 2.12 13.70 0.13
C THR A 176 3.36 12.82 0.12
N THR A 177 3.66 12.21 1.28
CA THR A 177 4.72 11.22 1.41
C THR A 177 4.16 9.84 1.07
N TYR A 178 4.90 9.10 0.26
CA TYR A 178 4.59 7.73 -0.12
C TYR A 178 5.74 6.81 0.28
N SER A 179 5.40 5.55 0.58
CA SER A 179 6.37 4.46 0.75
C SER A 179 6.39 3.62 -0.52
N LEU A 180 7.60 3.27 -0.98
CA LEU A 180 7.83 2.35 -2.08
C LEU A 180 8.58 1.12 -1.56
N SER A 181 8.12 -0.05 -1.93
CA SER A 181 8.73 -1.33 -1.55
C SER A 181 8.75 -2.30 -2.72
N GLY A 182 9.57 -3.34 -2.61
CA GLY A 182 9.66 -4.43 -3.58
C GLY A 182 10.76 -5.41 -3.23
N ARG A 183 10.97 -6.40 -4.11
CA ARG A 183 12.00 -7.42 -3.98
C ARG A 183 12.82 -7.45 -5.26
N LEU A 184 14.14 -7.29 -5.13
CA LEU A 184 15.05 -7.24 -6.26
C LEU A 184 16.10 -8.32 -6.16
N ARG A 185 16.39 -9.00 -7.26
CA ARG A 185 17.52 -9.91 -7.43
C ARG A 185 18.32 -9.48 -8.65
N ILE A 186 19.64 -9.48 -8.54
CA ILE A 186 20.56 -9.06 -9.60
C ILE A 186 21.59 -10.15 -9.84
N ASN A 187 21.69 -10.59 -11.10
CA ASN A 187 22.67 -11.56 -11.56
C ASN A 187 23.51 -10.96 -12.70
N ASP A 188 24.73 -11.47 -12.85
CA ASP A 188 25.63 -11.19 -13.98
C ASP A 188 25.86 -9.70 -14.27
N LEU A 189 25.77 -8.85 -13.24
CA LEU A 189 25.96 -7.42 -13.37
C LEU A 189 27.42 -7.11 -13.70
N MET A 190 27.65 -6.47 -14.84
CA MET A 190 28.98 -6.09 -15.31
C MET A 190 28.92 -4.67 -15.88
N ASN A 191 29.76 -3.78 -15.36
CA ASN A 191 29.82 -2.37 -15.78
C ASN A 191 28.44 -1.72 -15.91
N ALA A 192 27.53 -2.06 -15.00
CA ALA A 192 26.13 -1.65 -15.00
C ALA A 192 25.64 -1.48 -13.57
N LYS A 193 24.43 -0.93 -13.44
CA LYS A 193 23.71 -0.79 -12.18
C LYS A 193 22.23 -1.09 -12.36
N ALA A 194 21.59 -1.60 -11.31
CA ALA A 194 20.14 -1.56 -11.20
C ALA A 194 19.72 -0.34 -10.39
N SER A 195 18.62 0.32 -10.75
CA SER A 195 18.11 1.45 -9.97
C SER A 195 16.59 1.54 -9.99
N VAL A 196 16.04 2.13 -8.93
CA VAL A 196 14.61 2.44 -8.83
C VAL A 196 14.44 3.95 -8.67
N PHE A 197 13.72 4.55 -9.60
CA PHE A 197 13.47 5.98 -9.65
C PHE A 197 11.97 6.26 -9.63
N VAL A 198 11.59 7.40 -9.08
CA VAL A 198 10.24 7.94 -9.21
C VAL A 198 10.33 9.30 -9.89
N TYR A 199 9.61 9.49 -10.99
CA TYR A 199 9.46 10.78 -11.66
C TYR A 199 8.10 11.38 -11.33
N PHE A 200 8.06 12.69 -11.13
CA PHE A 200 6.85 13.41 -10.73
C PHE A 200 6.37 14.30 -11.87
N TYR A 201 5.09 14.22 -12.19
CA TYR A 201 4.48 14.99 -13.26
C TYR A 201 3.28 15.80 -12.76
N ASP A 202 3.06 16.96 -13.38
CA ASP A 202 1.82 17.72 -13.22
C ASP A 202 0.69 17.12 -14.07
N ALA A 203 -0.49 17.76 -14.03
CA ALA A 203 -1.67 17.31 -14.78
C ALA A 203 -1.50 17.42 -16.30
N ALA A 204 -0.59 18.27 -16.77
CA ALA A 204 -0.26 18.46 -18.19
C ALA A 204 0.92 17.57 -18.63
N TYR A 205 1.37 16.66 -17.76
CA TYR A 205 2.48 15.74 -18.01
C TYR A 205 3.86 16.40 -18.11
N ASN A 206 4.02 17.61 -17.56
CA ASN A 206 5.34 18.23 -17.43
C ASN A 206 6.10 17.62 -16.25
N LEU A 207 7.38 17.33 -16.45
CA LEU A 207 8.25 16.81 -15.41
C LEU A 207 8.52 17.88 -14.34
N LEU A 208 8.13 17.61 -13.11
CA LEU A 208 8.34 18.47 -11.95
C LEU A 208 9.61 18.11 -11.17
N GLY A 209 10.08 16.87 -11.28
CA GLY A 209 11.27 16.39 -10.61
C GLY A 209 11.35 14.88 -10.57
N SER A 210 12.36 14.36 -9.88
CA SER A 210 12.54 12.93 -9.67
C SER A 210 13.26 12.63 -8.36
N GLU A 211 13.13 11.38 -7.92
CA GLU A 211 13.81 10.86 -6.73
C GLU A 211 14.44 9.50 -7.03
N ASN A 212 15.69 9.31 -6.61
CA ASN A 212 16.36 8.01 -6.64
C ASN A 212 16.07 7.28 -5.34
N ILE A 213 15.33 6.18 -5.41
CA ILE A 213 14.94 5.41 -4.23
C ILE A 213 16.03 4.43 -3.84
N ALA A 214 16.65 3.77 -4.83
CA ALA A 214 17.72 2.82 -4.60
C ALA A 214 18.59 2.64 -5.84
N GLU A 215 19.87 2.33 -5.60
CA GLU A 215 20.85 2.00 -6.63
C GLU A 215 21.74 0.86 -6.15
N TYR A 216 21.96 -0.14 -7.02
CA TYR A 216 22.74 -1.34 -6.73
C TYR A 216 23.79 -1.55 -7.83
N LYS A 217 25.04 -1.77 -7.42
CA LYS A 217 26.22 -1.97 -8.31
C LYS A 217 26.87 -3.34 -8.16
N ALA A 218 26.18 -4.28 -7.51
CA ALA A 218 26.67 -5.63 -7.28
C ALA A 218 25.53 -6.65 -7.45
N ASN A 219 25.90 -7.90 -7.70
CA ASN A 219 24.96 -9.02 -7.69
C ASN A 219 24.40 -9.22 -6.28
N MET A 220 23.14 -9.64 -6.22
CA MET A 220 22.42 -9.85 -4.97
C MET A 220 21.30 -10.85 -5.18
N ASP A 221 21.07 -11.72 -4.22
CA ASP A 221 19.82 -12.48 -4.13
C ASP A 221 18.65 -11.55 -3.76
N TYR A 222 17.43 -12.09 -3.79
CA TYR A 222 16.21 -11.33 -3.49
C TYR A 222 16.33 -10.60 -2.14
N THR A 223 16.47 -9.28 -2.23
CA THR A 223 16.58 -8.36 -1.09
C THR A 223 15.45 -7.36 -1.16
N SER A 224 15.00 -6.90 0.01
CA SER A 224 13.95 -5.90 0.10
C SER A 224 14.45 -4.53 -0.35
N LEU A 225 13.75 -3.96 -1.33
CA LEU A 225 13.72 -2.53 -1.58
C LEU A 225 12.74 -1.91 -0.60
N ILE A 226 13.18 -0.92 0.17
CA ILE A 226 12.32 -0.11 1.04
C ILE A 226 12.80 1.33 0.92
N GLY A 227 11.91 2.22 0.54
CA GLY A 227 12.17 3.65 0.48
C GLY A 227 10.90 4.45 0.64
N SER A 228 11.07 5.77 0.73
CA SER A 228 9.96 6.71 0.82
C SER A 228 10.35 8.00 0.13
N PHE A 229 9.38 8.69 -0.45
CA PHE A 229 9.56 9.95 -1.14
C PHE A 229 8.41 10.90 -0.84
N LYS A 230 8.62 12.20 -1.04
CA LYS A 230 7.56 13.21 -0.92
C LYS A 230 7.33 13.87 -2.26
N THR A 231 6.08 13.86 -2.73
CA THR A 231 5.74 14.48 -4.02
C THR A 231 5.92 16.00 -3.95
N PRO A 232 6.50 16.63 -4.99
CA PRO A 232 6.55 18.08 -5.11
C PRO A 232 5.18 18.77 -5.10
N ALA A 233 5.21 20.10 -4.94
CA ALA A 233 4.02 20.93 -5.15
C ALA A 233 3.54 20.82 -6.62
N GLY A 234 2.24 20.67 -6.83
CA GLY A 234 1.63 20.54 -8.17
C GLY A 234 1.65 19.13 -8.77
N THR A 235 2.26 18.14 -8.13
CA THR A 235 2.29 16.75 -8.62
C THR A 235 0.90 16.11 -8.60
N THR A 236 0.52 15.51 -9.71
CA THR A 236 -0.71 14.69 -9.82
C THR A 236 -0.42 13.25 -10.22
N GLN A 237 0.76 13.00 -10.79
CA GLN A 237 1.15 11.69 -11.30
C GLN A 237 2.58 11.37 -10.87
N ALA A 238 2.82 10.11 -10.51
CA ALA A 238 4.14 9.56 -10.27
C ALA A 238 4.38 8.40 -11.24
N ARG A 239 5.59 8.32 -11.79
CA ARG A 239 6.03 7.21 -12.63
C ARG A 239 7.15 6.46 -11.92
N VAL A 240 6.87 5.21 -11.55
CA VAL A 240 7.87 4.33 -10.91
C VAL A 240 8.65 3.61 -12.01
N HIS A 241 9.97 3.81 -12.06
CA HIS A 241 10.88 3.13 -12.97
C HIS A 241 11.73 2.11 -12.24
N ILE A 242 11.86 0.92 -12.81
CA ILE A 242 12.84 -0.10 -12.41
C ILE A 242 13.79 -0.31 -13.59
N ARG A 243 15.07 0.00 -13.39
CA ARG A 243 16.04 0.18 -14.47
C ARG A 243 17.25 -0.74 -14.33
N LEU A 244 17.81 -1.11 -15.48
CA LEU A 244 19.16 -1.66 -15.63
C LEU A 244 19.93 -0.73 -16.58
N ASP A 245 20.95 -0.03 -16.07
CA ASP A 245 21.69 0.99 -16.81
C ASP A 245 23.18 0.64 -16.89
N ALA A 246 23.81 0.91 -18.04
CA ALA A 246 25.25 0.80 -18.19
C ALA A 246 25.97 1.94 -17.45
N LEU A 247 27.05 1.59 -16.76
CA LEU A 247 28.02 2.53 -16.19
C LEU A 247 29.17 2.80 -17.17
N ALA A 248 29.43 1.88 -18.10
CA ALA A 248 30.38 2.03 -19.19
C ALA A 248 29.93 1.23 -20.41
N LYS A 249 30.50 1.54 -21.58
CA LYS A 249 30.24 0.82 -22.83
C LYS A 249 30.47 -0.69 -22.63
N GLY A 250 29.51 -1.50 -23.07
CA GLY A 250 29.56 -2.95 -22.91
C GLY A 250 28.95 -3.44 -21.59
N GLY A 251 28.32 -2.56 -20.81
CA GLY A 251 27.62 -2.93 -19.58
C GLY A 251 26.47 -3.89 -19.81
N GLY A 252 26.05 -4.59 -18.76
CA GLY A 252 24.94 -5.53 -18.83
C GLY A 252 24.65 -6.20 -17.50
N GLY A 253 23.62 -7.04 -17.52
CA GLY A 253 23.22 -7.85 -16.38
C GLY A 253 21.80 -8.38 -16.53
N THR A 254 21.33 -9.05 -15.49
CA THR A 254 19.95 -9.51 -15.35
C THR A 254 19.39 -9.00 -14.03
N LEU A 255 18.26 -8.30 -14.11
CA LEU A 255 17.48 -7.81 -12.99
C LEU A 255 16.15 -8.58 -12.93
N TYR A 256 15.84 -9.14 -11.77
CA TYR A 256 14.52 -9.66 -11.44
C TYR A 256 13.87 -8.77 -10.41
N VAL A 257 12.59 -8.49 -10.60
CA VAL A 257 11.78 -7.67 -9.70
C VAL A 257 10.45 -8.34 -9.41
N ASP A 258 10.04 -8.24 -8.15
CA ASP A 258 8.85 -8.87 -7.59
C ASP A 258 8.26 -8.02 -6.44
N GLU A 259 6.99 -8.25 -6.11
CA GLU A 259 6.25 -7.63 -4.98
C GLU A 259 6.34 -6.10 -4.88
N VAL A 260 6.34 -5.38 -6.01
CA VAL A 260 6.49 -3.92 -6.01
C VAL A 260 5.20 -3.25 -5.52
N SER A 261 5.32 -2.40 -4.51
CA SER A 261 4.18 -1.74 -3.89
C SER A 261 4.46 -0.29 -3.53
N MET A 262 3.51 0.57 -3.84
CA MET A 262 3.51 1.99 -3.49
C MET A 262 2.24 2.31 -2.70
N ILE A 263 2.41 2.90 -1.52
CA ILE A 263 1.30 3.24 -0.61
C ILE A 263 1.52 4.62 0.04
N ASP A 264 0.44 5.28 0.47
CA ASP A 264 0.48 6.56 1.22
C ASP A 264 0.67 6.39 2.74
#